data_AF-A0A950F6T9-F1
#
_entry.id   AF-A0A950F6T9-F1
#
_cell.length_a   1.000
_cell.length_b   1.000
_cell.length_c   1.000
_cell.angle_alpha   90.00
_cell.angle_beta   90.00
_cell.angle_gamma   90.00
#
_symmetry.space_group_name_H-M   'P 1'
#
loop_
_entity.id
_entity.type
_entity.pdbx_description
1 polymer ?
#
loop_
_entity_poly.entity_id
_entity_poly.type
_entity_poly.pdbx_seq_one_letter_code
_entity_poly.pdbx_strand_id
1 'polypeptide(L)'
;GVPKAHLLAPFVSGVEFLGGLFLLLGLLTRISAGALGVVMIVAIRSAKWADVDSLETLLGFDEFEYLALFLWLAIAGAGPVSLDHWLERRFRGGR
;
A
#
# COMPACT_ATOMS: atom_id res chain seq x y z
N GLY A 1 13.33 -18.77 -5.52
CA GLY A 1 14.10 -17.84 -4.67
C GLY A 1 14.13 -16.48 -5.33
N VAL A 2 13.90 -15.40 -4.58
CA VAL A 2 13.77 -14.04 -5.14
C VAL A 2 15.14 -13.53 -5.59
N PRO A 3 15.32 -13.14 -6.87
CA PRO A 3 16.57 -12.56 -7.35
C PRO A 3 16.90 -11.28 -6.56
N LYS A 4 18.13 -11.15 -6.03
CA LYS A 4 18.60 -9.98 -5.26
C LYS A 4 17.76 -9.65 -3.99
N ALA A 5 17.31 -10.67 -3.26
CA ALA A 5 16.60 -10.49 -1.98
C ALA A 5 17.30 -9.54 -0.99
N HIS A 6 18.63 -9.51 -0.96
CA HIS A 6 19.40 -8.63 -0.06
C HIS A 6 19.24 -7.13 -0.37
N LEU A 7 18.91 -6.76 -1.62
CA LEU A 7 18.66 -5.37 -2.02
C LEU A 7 17.17 -5.03 -1.97
N LEU A 8 16.30 -5.98 -2.36
CA LEU A 8 14.86 -5.77 -2.39
C LEU A 8 14.25 -5.74 -0.98
N ALA A 9 14.74 -6.56 -0.04
CA ALA A 9 14.22 -6.62 1.32
C ALA A 9 14.33 -5.28 2.10
N PRO A 10 15.50 -4.61 2.18
CA PRO A 10 15.60 -3.32 2.87
C PRO A 10 14.83 -2.21 2.15
N PHE A 11 14.76 -2.26 0.81
CA PHE A 11 13.98 -1.31 0.03
C PHE A 11 12.47 -1.45 0.31
N VAL A 12 11.94 -2.67 0.23
CA VAL A 12 10.54 -2.98 0.53
C VAL A 12 10.19 -2.61 1.97
N SER A 13 11.04 -2.99 2.93
CA SER A 13 10.84 -2.64 4.34
C SER A 13 10.80 -1.12 4.57
N GLY A 14 11.64 -0.35 3.88
CA GLY A 14 11.60 1.11 3.93
C GLY A 14 10.32 1.70 3.34
N VAL A 15 9.85 1.17 2.21
CA VAL A 15 8.58 1.60 1.58
C VAL A 15 7.38 1.21 2.43
N GLU A 16 7.37 0.04 3.06
CA GLU A 16 6.31 -0.39 3.97
C GLU A 16 6.26 0.46 5.23
N PHE A 17 7.40 0.73 5.84
CA PHE A 17 7.47 1.53 7.06
C PHE A 17 7.03 2.98 6.80
N LEU A 18 7.58 3.62 5.77
CA LEU A 18 7.25 5.01 5.44
C LEU A 18 5.84 5.14 4.87
N GLY A 19 5.46 4.24 3.96
CA GLY A 19 4.13 4.20 3.36
C GLY A 19 3.06 3.94 4.40
N GLY A 20 3.29 2.99 5.31
CA GLY A 20 2.39 2.71 6.43
C GLY A 20 2.27 3.89 7.39
N LEU A 21 3.39 4.55 7.72
CA LEU A 21 3.38 5.74 8.58
C LEU A 21 2.57 6.90 7.95
N PHE A 22 2.78 7.20 6.67
CA PHE A 22 2.01 8.23 5.98
C PHE A 22 0.53 7.86 5.87
N LEU A 23 0.22 6.58 5.66
CA LEU A 23 -1.16 6.09 5.56
C LEU A 23 -1.87 6.15 6.93
N LEU A 24 -1.18 5.83 8.03
CA LEU A 24 -1.67 6.01 9.41
C LEU A 24 -1.95 7.47 9.76
N LEU A 25 -1.07 8.37 9.31
CA LEU A 25 -1.28 9.81 9.47
C LEU A 25 -2.36 10.34 8.52
N GLY A 26 -2.75 9.59 7.48
CA GLY A 26 -3.67 10.08 6.46
C GLY A 26 -3.10 11.26 5.66
N LEU A 27 -1.77 11.28 5.49
CA LEU A 27 -1.03 12.28 4.72
C LEU A 27 -0.65 11.65 3.36
N LEU A 28 -0.97 12.32 2.25
CA LEU A 28 -0.66 11.82 0.89
C LEU A 28 -1.15 10.39 0.65
N THR A 29 -2.29 10.04 1.25
CA THR A 29 -2.82 8.67 1.34
C THR A 29 -2.89 7.94 0.00
N ARG A 30 -3.16 8.67 -1.10
CA ARG A 30 -3.19 8.10 -2.45
C ARG A 30 -1.81 7.64 -2.93
N ILE A 31 -0.77 8.42 -2.63
CA ILE A 31 0.62 8.09 -2.98
C ILE A 31 1.12 6.93 -2.12
N SER A 32 0.86 6.99 -0.81
CA SER A 32 1.28 5.95 0.15
C SER A 32 0.59 4.61 -0.11
N ALA A 33 -0.72 4.62 -0.38
CA ALA A 33 -1.48 3.41 -0.73
C ALA A 33 -1.02 2.83 -2.07
N GLY A 34 -0.72 3.68 -3.06
CA GLY A 34 -0.14 3.24 -4.32
C GLY A 34 1.22 2.57 -4.14
N ALA A 35 2.11 3.15 -3.32
CA ALA A 35 3.42 2.57 -3.02
C ALA A 35 3.32 1.21 -2.30
N LEU A 36 2.42 1.09 -1.31
CA LEU A 36 2.13 -0.16 -0.61
C LEU A 36 1.50 -1.22 -1.53
N GLY A 37 0.62 -0.81 -2.46
CA GLY A 37 0.06 -1.69 -3.48
C GLY A 37 1.13 -2.28 -4.41
N VAL A 38 2.13 -1.48 -4.81
CA VAL A 38 3.28 -1.97 -5.59
C VAL A 38 4.09 -2.99 -4.80
N VAL A 39 4.32 -2.75 -3.50
CA VAL A 39 4.99 -3.73 -2.63
C VAL A 39 4.23 -5.05 -2.58
N MET A 40 2.90 -5.01 -2.41
CA MET A 40 2.07 -6.21 -2.42
C MET A 40 2.12 -6.98 -3.75
N ILE A 41 2.14 -6.28 -4.89
CA ILE A 41 2.32 -6.93 -6.20
C ILE A 41 3.67 -7.65 -6.27
N VAL A 42 4.75 -7.00 -5.82
CA VAL A 42 6.09 -7.59 -5.80
C VAL A 42 6.16 -8.77 -4.83
N ALA A 43 5.50 -8.68 -3.67
CA ALA A 43 5.43 -9.75 -2.68
C ALA A 43 4.70 -10.99 -3.23
N ILE A 44 3.52 -10.81 -3.83
CA ILE A 44 2.76 -11.89 -4.48
C ILE A 44 3.59 -12.52 -5.60
N ARG A 45 4.20 -11.70 -6.46
CA ARG A 45 5.10 -12.16 -7.53
C ARG A 45 6.32 -12.91 -6.98
N SER A 46 6.82 -12.56 -5.80
CA SER A 46 8.03 -13.16 -5.24
C SER A 46 7.75 -14.45 -4.47
N ALA A 47 6.65 -14.49 -3.71
CA ALA A 47 6.31 -15.59 -2.83
C ALA A 47 5.49 -16.68 -3.53
N LYS A 48 4.56 -16.30 -4.41
CA LYS A 48 3.60 -17.25 -5.02
C LYS A 48 4.05 -17.76 -6.38
N TRP A 49 5.16 -17.29 -6.98
CA TRP A 49 5.60 -17.73 -8.32
C TRP A 49 5.86 -19.25 -8.46
N ALA A 50 6.09 -19.95 -7.36
CA ALA A 50 6.23 -21.42 -7.33
C ALA A 50 4.91 -22.17 -7.09
N ASP A 51 3.84 -21.45 -6.74
CA ASP A 51 2.53 -21.98 -6.28
C ASP A 51 1.36 -21.45 -7.14
N VAL A 52 1.65 -20.74 -8.24
CA VAL A 52 0.63 -20.26 -9.20
C VAL A 52 0.23 -21.39 -10.13
N ASP A 53 -0.56 -22.34 -9.65
CA ASP A 53 -1.26 -23.30 -10.50
C ASP A 53 -2.58 -22.73 -11.07
N SER A 54 -3.18 -21.70 -10.44
CA SER A 54 -4.42 -21.04 -10.91
C SER A 54 -4.67 -19.66 -10.29
N LEU A 55 -5.35 -18.77 -11.04
CA LEU A 55 -5.79 -17.44 -10.57
C LEU A 55 -6.83 -17.51 -9.43
N GLU A 56 -7.54 -18.63 -9.32
CA GLU A 56 -8.59 -18.86 -8.32
C GLU A 56 -8.01 -19.00 -6.90
N THR A 57 -6.86 -19.66 -6.75
CA THR A 57 -6.15 -19.76 -5.47
C THR A 57 -5.54 -18.41 -5.08
N LEU A 58 -5.03 -17.63 -6.05
CA LEU A 58 -4.48 -16.29 -5.82
C LEU A 58 -5.52 -15.29 -5.30
N LEU A 59 -6.76 -15.39 -5.80
CA LEU A 59 -7.88 -14.53 -5.39
C LEU A 59 -8.56 -15.01 -4.09
N GLY A 60 -8.33 -16.25 -3.67
CA GLY A 60 -8.81 -16.80 -2.40
C GLY A 60 -7.85 -16.65 -1.21
N PHE A 61 -6.68 -16.04 -1.41
CA PHE A 61 -5.70 -15.78 -0.37
C PHE A 61 -5.93 -14.42 0.29
N ASP A 62 -5.83 -14.38 1.63
CA ASP A 62 -5.97 -13.16 2.44
C ASP A 62 -5.04 -12.02 1.95
N GLU A 63 -3.89 -12.35 1.37
CA GLU A 63 -2.94 -11.39 0.80
C GLU A 63 -3.52 -10.54 -0.34
N PHE A 64 -4.51 -11.06 -1.09
CA PHE A 64 -5.15 -10.32 -2.18
C PHE A 64 -6.14 -9.27 -1.67
N GLU A 65 -6.75 -9.51 -0.51
CA GLU A 65 -7.64 -8.53 0.14
C GLU A 65 -6.87 -7.27 0.54
N TYR A 66 -5.65 -7.42 1.05
CA TYR A 66 -4.77 -6.29 1.36
C TYR A 66 -4.44 -5.47 0.10
N LEU A 67 -4.17 -6.13 -1.02
CA LEU A 67 -3.98 -5.44 -2.30
C LEU A 67 -5.23 -4.68 -2.72
N ALA A 68 -6.41 -5.30 -2.61
CA ALA A 68 -7.68 -4.67 -2.95
C ALA A 68 -7.99 -3.45 -2.06
N LEU A 69 -7.71 -3.54 -0.76
CA LEU A 69 -7.87 -2.44 0.20
C LEU A 69 -6.91 -1.28 -0.09
N PHE A 70 -5.63 -1.56 -0.38
CA PHE A 70 -4.70 -0.51 -0.78
C PHE A 70 -5.05 0.12 -2.12
N LEU A 71 -5.52 -0.67 -3.10
CA LEU A 71 -5.99 -0.15 -4.38
C LEU A 71 -7.22 0.74 -4.19
N TRP A 72 -8.15 0.32 -3.34
CA TRP A 72 -9.32 1.12 -2.96
C TRP A 72 -8.89 2.43 -2.29
N LEU A 73 -7.97 2.39 -1.32
CA LEU A 73 -7.44 3.58 -0.67
C LEU A 73 -6.65 4.49 -1.63
N ALA A 74 -5.98 3.92 -2.64
CA ALA A 74 -5.30 4.70 -3.67
C ALA A 74 -6.28 5.46 -4.58
N ILE A 75 -7.45 4.88 -4.84
CA ILE A 75 -8.51 5.47 -5.68
C ILE A 75 -9.39 6.42 -4.85
N ALA A 76 -9.95 5.95 -3.75
CA ALA A 76 -10.88 6.69 -2.88
C ALA A 76 -10.18 7.75 -2.01
N GLY A 77 -8.88 7.57 -1.71
CA GLY A 77 -8.11 8.43 -0.80
C GLY A 77 -8.40 8.16 0.68
N ALA A 78 -7.69 8.84 1.60
CA ALA A 78 -8.11 8.84 2.99
C ALA A 78 -9.34 9.73 3.12
N GLY A 79 -10.41 9.14 3.65
CA GLY A 79 -11.66 9.82 3.92
C GLY A 79 -11.54 11.04 4.86
N PRO A 80 -12.67 11.60 5.31
CA PRO A 80 -12.73 12.94 5.92
C PRO A 80 -12.02 13.11 7.28
N VAL A 81 -11.47 12.03 7.84
CA VAL A 81 -10.68 12.01 9.09
C VAL A 81 -9.17 12.17 8.82
N SER A 82 -8.76 12.25 7.55
CA SER A 82 -7.35 12.43 7.17
C SER A 82 -6.75 13.73 7.69
N LEU A 83 -5.46 13.69 8.09
CA LEU A 83 -4.72 14.91 8.43
C LEU A 83 -4.67 15.86 7.22
N ASP A 84 -4.67 15.36 5.99
CA ASP A 84 -4.79 16.18 4.77
C ASP A 84 -6.06 17.06 4.82
N HIS A 85 -7.22 16.49 5.17
CA HIS A 85 -8.45 17.25 5.22
C HIS A 85 -8.54 18.18 6.45
N TRP A 86 -7.95 17.77 7.58
CA TRP A 86 -7.84 18.62 8.78
C TRP A 86 -6.94 19.84 8.53
N LEU A 87 -5.80 19.64 7.85
CA LEU A 87 -4.86 20.70 7.50
C LEU A 87 -5.48 21.67 6.49
N GLU A 88 -6.15 21.16 5.45
CA GLU A 88 -6.83 21.99 4.45
C GLU A 88 -7.97 22.83 5.07
N ARG A 89 -8.73 22.26 6.01
CA ARG A 89 -9.74 22.99 6.78
C ARG A 89 -9.11 24.04 7.71
N ARG A 90 -8.00 23.73 8.37
CA ARG A 90 -7.26 24.66 9.25
C ARG A 90 -6.72 25.86 8.46
N PHE A 91 -6.17 25.63 7.27
CA PHE A 91 -5.64 26.69 6.41
C PHE A 91 -6.73 27.51 5.68
N ARG A 92 -7.90 26.93 5.37
CA ARG A 92 -9.03 27.68 4.78
C ARG A 92 -9.84 28.49 5.81
N GLY A 93 -9.86 28.08 7.08
CA GLY A 93 -10.59 28.78 8.14
C GLY A 93 -9.85 29.97 8.78
N GLY A 94 -8.63 30.29 8.33
CA GLY A 94 -7.80 31.39 8.84
C GLY A 94 -7.77 32.64 7.98
N ARG A 95 -8.67 32.78 6.99
CA ARG A 95 -8.84 33.98 6.17
C ARG A 95 -10.21 34.59 6.38
#